data_AF-A0A0R2JUU6-F1
#
_entry.id   AF-A0A0R2JUU6-F1
#
_cell.length_a   1.000
_cell.length_b   1.000
_cell.length_c   1.000
_cell.angle_alpha   90.00
_cell.angle_beta   90.00
_cell.angle_gamma   90.00
#
_symmetry.space_group_name_H-M   'P 1'
#
loop_
_entity.id
_entity.type
_entity.pdbx_description
1 polymer ?
#
loop_
_entity_poly.entity_id
_entity_poly.type
_entity_poly.pdbx_seq_one_letter_code
_entity_poly.pdbx_strand_id
1 'polypeptide(L)'
;MIGLIFSLIYFFVFKFLIEKYNLMTPGRENDDQDVELLKKKDYKAKKAAEAGGFDPNDPYIQRASDYIEELGGAGNIDDITSCATRLRVTVKDDGKVASDSEFRASKATSVVRHGKAIQVIVGLDVAQVLEKIQDLLENSDVNISSEAAEDNSDDPYHQSAQFILDSLGTHTNVKDIKNTDNGISVTVNDPEQVDSEESFISLDLGIKQVKIDGNNVIIQIEQQNEYFDAIEAML
;
A
#
# COMPACT_ATOMS: atom_id res chain seq x y z
N MET A 1 -0.84 -17.54 -39.79
CA MET A 1 -2.20 -17.56 -40.38
C MET A 1 -3.24 -18.18 -39.44
N ILE A 2 -2.97 -19.34 -38.82
CA ILE A 2 -3.92 -20.00 -37.90
C ILE A 2 -4.37 -19.10 -36.73
N GLY A 3 -3.47 -18.35 -36.08
CA GLY A 3 -3.82 -17.49 -34.95
C GLY A 3 -4.77 -16.33 -35.29
N LEU A 4 -4.69 -15.80 -36.53
CA LEU A 4 -5.56 -14.72 -36.98
C LEU A 4 -7.00 -15.21 -37.20
N ILE A 5 -7.14 -16.44 -37.70
CA ILE A 5 -8.43 -17.11 -37.86
C ILE A 5 -9.05 -17.42 -36.49
N PHE A 6 -8.26 -17.94 -35.53
CA PHE A 6 -8.75 -18.19 -34.17
C PHE A 6 -9.16 -16.92 -33.44
N SER A 7 -8.42 -15.82 -33.59
CA SER A 7 -8.77 -14.53 -32.98
C SER A 7 -10.13 -14.01 -33.45
N LEU A 8 -10.40 -14.09 -34.76
CA LEU A 8 -11.71 -13.74 -35.32
C LEU A 8 -12.81 -14.65 -34.76
N ILE A 9 -12.60 -15.96 -34.74
CA ILE A 9 -13.59 -16.92 -34.20
C ILE A 9 -13.89 -16.62 -32.73
N TYR A 10 -12.87 -16.46 -31.88
CA TYR A 10 -13.05 -16.15 -30.47
C TYR A 10 -13.81 -14.84 -30.29
N PHE A 11 -13.47 -13.78 -31.03
CA PHE A 11 -14.17 -12.49 -30.92
C PHE A 11 -15.66 -12.62 -31.22
N PHE A 12 -16.04 -13.28 -32.32
CA PHE A 12 -17.45 -13.43 -32.70
C PHE A 12 -18.20 -14.38 -31.76
N VAL A 13 -17.56 -15.46 -31.30
CA VAL A 13 -18.16 -16.42 -30.37
C VAL A 13 -18.40 -15.77 -29.00
N PHE A 14 -17.38 -15.13 -28.41
CA PHE A 14 -17.52 -14.42 -27.14
C PHE A 14 -18.51 -13.26 -27.24
N LYS A 15 -18.48 -12.47 -28.32
CA LYS A 15 -19.45 -11.39 -28.54
C LYS A 15 -20.89 -11.92 -28.60
N PHE A 16 -21.13 -12.98 -29.38
CA PHE A 16 -22.45 -13.60 -29.49
C PHE A 16 -22.92 -14.19 -28.16
N LEU A 17 -22.01 -14.80 -27.40
CA LEU A 17 -22.26 -15.32 -26.06
C LEU A 17 -22.66 -14.20 -25.08
N ILE A 18 -21.92 -13.09 -25.05
CA ILE A 18 -22.18 -11.95 -24.17
C ILE A 18 -23.50 -11.24 -24.54
N GLU A 19 -23.78 -11.03 -25.82
CA GLU A 19 -25.01 -10.35 -26.27
C GLU A 19 -26.26 -11.22 -26.08
N LYS A 20 -26.18 -12.53 -26.36
CA LYS A 20 -27.35 -13.42 -26.34
C LYS A 20 -27.63 -14.04 -24.97
N TYR A 21 -26.60 -14.34 -24.19
CA TYR A 21 -26.73 -15.01 -22.90
C TYR A 21 -26.44 -14.10 -21.70
N ASN A 22 -26.21 -12.79 -21.95
CA ASN A 22 -25.87 -11.79 -20.92
C ASN A 22 -24.83 -12.31 -19.91
N LEU A 23 -23.81 -12.99 -20.43
CA LEU A 23 -22.75 -13.58 -19.62
C LEU A 23 -22.03 -12.46 -18.86
N MET A 24 -22.05 -12.56 -17.53
CA MET A 24 -21.40 -11.61 -16.63
C MET A 24 -19.90 -11.63 -16.88
N THR A 25 -19.41 -10.61 -17.59
CA THR A 25 -17.98 -10.34 -17.73
C THR A 25 -17.52 -9.51 -16.53
N PRO A 26 -16.30 -9.72 -15.99
CA PRO A 26 -15.75 -8.89 -14.93
C PRO A 26 -15.88 -7.40 -15.30
N GLY A 27 -16.55 -6.60 -14.46
CA GLY A 27 -16.87 -5.18 -14.72
C GLY A 27 -18.22 -4.90 -15.39
N ARG A 28 -19.10 -5.89 -15.56
CA ARG A 28 -20.45 -5.74 -16.16
C ARG A 28 -21.54 -6.40 -15.30
N GLU A 29 -21.51 -6.10 -14.01
CA GLU A 29 -22.54 -6.51 -13.07
C GLU A 29 -23.68 -5.49 -13.15
N ASN A 30 -24.94 -5.92 -13.15
CA ASN A 30 -26.09 -5.08 -13.49
C ASN A 30 -26.11 -3.76 -12.68
N ASP A 31 -25.87 -2.65 -13.37
CA ASP A 31 -26.15 -1.28 -12.93
C ASP A 31 -27.67 -1.12 -12.82
N ASP A 32 -28.23 -1.42 -11.65
CA ASP A 32 -29.56 -0.93 -11.28
C ASP A 32 -29.49 0.21 -10.25
N GLN A 33 -28.33 0.86 -10.11
CA GLN A 33 -28.23 2.16 -9.44
C GLN A 33 -27.37 3.10 -10.29
N ASP A 34 -28.05 4.09 -10.88
CA ASP A 34 -27.46 5.26 -11.54
C ASP A 34 -26.22 5.74 -10.78
N VAL A 35 -25.04 5.48 -11.31
CA VAL A 35 -23.86 6.27 -10.95
C VAL A 35 -24.08 7.65 -11.56
N GLU A 36 -24.78 8.50 -10.82
CA GLU A 36 -24.95 9.90 -11.15
C GLU A 36 -23.55 10.53 -11.13
N LEU A 37 -22.93 10.60 -12.30
CA LEU A 37 -21.66 11.27 -12.54
C LEU A 37 -21.83 12.74 -12.15
N LEU A 38 -21.51 13.07 -10.89
CA LEU A 38 -21.46 14.43 -10.38
C LEU A 38 -20.66 15.28 -11.38
N LYS A 39 -21.38 16.17 -12.06
CA LYS A 39 -20.82 17.06 -13.07
C LYS A 39 -19.82 18.00 -12.39
N LYS A 40 -18.66 18.15 -13.03
CA LYS A 40 -17.46 18.95 -12.67
C LYS A 40 -17.67 20.39 -12.15
N LYS A 41 -18.89 20.88 -11.97
CA LYS A 41 -19.20 22.25 -11.54
C LYS A 41 -19.33 22.44 -10.03
N ASP A 42 -19.62 21.40 -9.25
CA ASP A 42 -19.76 21.54 -7.79
C ASP A 42 -18.41 21.53 -7.03
N TYR A 43 -17.31 21.17 -7.71
CA TYR A 43 -15.96 21.11 -7.12
C TYR A 43 -15.35 22.48 -6.80
N LYS A 44 -15.91 23.59 -7.29
CA LYS A 44 -15.30 24.94 -7.13
C LYS A 44 -15.97 25.85 -6.10
N ALA A 45 -17.04 25.43 -5.43
CA ALA A 45 -17.78 26.28 -4.48
C ALA A 45 -17.48 26.02 -2.99
N LYS A 46 -16.73 24.97 -2.63
CA LYS A 46 -16.46 24.59 -1.22
C LYS A 46 -15.02 24.89 -0.74
N LYS A 47 -14.37 25.91 -1.29
CA LYS A 47 -13.00 26.32 -0.90
C LYS A 47 -12.97 27.46 0.15
N ALA A 48 -13.88 27.46 1.12
CA ALA A 48 -13.89 28.45 2.20
C ALA A 48 -14.59 27.93 3.46
N ALA A 49 -13.87 27.20 4.31
CA ALA A 49 -14.03 27.20 5.77
C ALA A 49 -12.96 26.29 6.40
N GLU A 50 -11.87 26.92 6.83
CA GLU A 50 -10.81 26.31 7.64
C GLU A 50 -11.24 26.29 9.12
N ALA A 51 -11.27 25.11 9.74
CA ALA A 51 -10.98 24.87 11.16
C ALA A 51 -11.07 23.35 11.47
N GLY A 52 -9.91 22.72 11.71
CA GLY A 52 -9.79 21.29 12.02
C GLY A 52 -9.19 20.51 10.84
N GLY A 53 -7.96 20.01 11.01
CA GLY A 53 -7.13 19.41 9.94
C GLY A 53 -7.66 18.08 9.42
N PHE A 54 -8.74 18.11 8.67
CA PHE A 54 -9.22 17.04 7.79
C PHE A 54 -9.77 17.76 6.55
N ASP A 55 -9.22 17.51 5.35
CA ASP A 55 -9.80 18.07 4.13
C ASP A 55 -11.11 17.33 3.83
N PRO A 56 -12.29 17.95 4.01
CA PRO A 56 -13.57 17.28 3.80
C PRO A 56 -13.86 17.01 2.31
N ASN A 57 -12.99 17.48 1.41
CA ASN A 57 -13.07 17.21 -0.02
C ASN A 57 -12.08 16.14 -0.48
N ASP A 58 -11.33 15.50 0.41
CA ASP A 58 -10.52 14.35 0.02
C ASP A 58 -11.45 13.19 -0.36
N PRO A 59 -11.47 12.76 -1.63
CA PRO A 59 -12.33 11.68 -2.08
C PRO A 59 -11.99 10.32 -1.46
N TYR A 60 -10.88 10.19 -0.73
CA TYR A 60 -10.45 8.98 -0.04
C TYR A 60 -10.97 8.92 1.40
N ILE A 61 -11.14 10.07 2.07
CA ILE A 61 -11.71 10.12 3.44
C ILE A 61 -13.13 9.59 3.45
N GLN A 62 -13.97 10.03 2.51
CA GLN A 62 -15.35 9.57 2.42
C GLN A 62 -15.39 8.05 2.17
N ARG A 63 -14.58 7.54 1.23
CA ARG A 63 -14.49 6.10 0.94
C ARG A 63 -14.01 5.29 2.14
N ALA A 64 -13.03 5.80 2.88
CA ALA A 64 -12.53 5.16 4.09
C ALA A 64 -13.63 5.06 5.16
N SER A 65 -14.37 6.14 5.39
CA SER A 65 -15.51 6.15 6.30
C SER A 65 -16.60 5.16 5.86
N ASP A 66 -16.98 5.19 4.58
CA ASP A 66 -18.01 4.33 4.03
C ASP A 66 -17.58 2.84 4.17
N TYR A 67 -16.33 2.50 3.85
CA TYR A 67 -15.81 1.14 4.03
C TYR A 67 -15.79 0.70 5.50
N ILE A 68 -15.44 1.57 6.45
CA ILE A 68 -15.50 1.24 7.87
C ILE A 68 -16.93 0.93 8.30
N GLU A 69 -17.90 1.74 7.88
CA GLU A 69 -19.32 1.51 8.18
C GLU A 69 -19.83 0.22 7.55
N GLU A 70 -19.50 -0.02 6.28
CA GLU A 70 -19.87 -1.22 5.53
C GLU A 70 -19.25 -2.49 6.10
N LEU A 71 -18.07 -2.40 6.71
CA LEU A 71 -17.45 -3.51 7.42
C LEU A 71 -18.11 -3.80 8.78
N GLY A 72 -19.15 -3.06 9.17
CA GLY A 72 -19.85 -3.20 10.46
C GLY A 72 -19.29 -2.30 11.56
N GLY A 73 -18.55 -1.25 11.18
CA GLY A 73 -17.92 -0.29 12.06
C GLY A 73 -16.53 -0.73 12.57
N ALA A 74 -15.78 0.22 13.12
CA ALA A 74 -14.42 0.02 13.66
C ALA A 74 -14.31 -1.18 14.61
N GLY A 75 -15.33 -1.39 15.46
CA GLY A 75 -15.34 -2.49 16.43
C GLY A 75 -15.49 -3.88 15.83
N ASN A 76 -15.93 -3.99 14.57
CA ASN A 76 -16.07 -5.27 13.87
C ASN A 76 -14.82 -5.66 13.07
N ILE A 77 -13.91 -4.73 12.84
CA ILE A 77 -12.64 -4.98 12.14
C ILE A 77 -11.66 -5.59 13.15
N ASP A 78 -11.05 -6.69 12.78
CA ASP A 78 -10.00 -7.36 13.57
C ASP A 78 -8.63 -6.98 13.04
N ASP A 79 -8.44 -7.17 11.72
CA ASP A 79 -7.21 -6.90 11.02
C ASP A 79 -7.51 -6.36 9.61
N ILE A 80 -6.74 -5.39 9.14
CA ILE A 80 -6.82 -4.87 7.77
C ILE A 80 -5.44 -4.78 7.16
N THR A 81 -5.31 -5.32 5.96
CA THR A 81 -4.09 -5.32 5.16
C THR A 81 -4.34 -4.87 3.74
N SER A 82 -3.55 -3.94 3.20
CA SER A 82 -3.63 -3.58 1.77
C SER A 82 -2.61 -4.36 0.93
N CYS A 83 -3.00 -4.79 -0.26
CA CYS A 83 -2.09 -5.14 -1.35
C CYS A 83 -2.16 -4.05 -2.43
N ALA A 84 -1.46 -4.22 -3.55
CA ALA A 84 -1.43 -3.24 -4.66
C ALA A 84 -2.80 -2.79 -5.22
N THR A 85 -3.87 -3.59 -5.11
CA THR A 85 -5.21 -3.20 -5.60
C THR A 85 -6.38 -3.62 -4.71
N ARG A 86 -6.10 -4.24 -3.55
CA ARG A 86 -7.11 -4.90 -2.71
C ARG A 86 -6.88 -4.60 -1.25
N LEU A 87 -7.95 -4.30 -0.52
CA LEU A 87 -7.97 -4.36 0.94
C LEU A 87 -8.39 -5.77 1.34
N ARG A 88 -7.57 -6.44 2.14
CA ARG A 88 -7.91 -7.68 2.85
C ARG A 88 -8.31 -7.30 4.25
N VAL A 89 -9.50 -7.67 4.65
CA VAL A 89 -10.05 -7.34 5.96
C VAL A 89 -10.46 -8.63 6.63
N THR A 90 -10.01 -8.84 7.86
CA THR A 90 -10.53 -9.85 8.76
C THR A 90 -11.55 -9.19 9.68
N VAL A 91 -12.79 -9.67 9.66
CA VAL A 91 -13.87 -9.17 10.52
C VAL A 91 -14.18 -10.14 11.65
N LYS A 92 -14.67 -9.62 12.78
CA LYS A 92 -15.07 -10.42 13.95
C LYS A 92 -16.40 -11.14 13.71
N ASP A 93 -17.35 -10.44 13.08
CA ASP A 93 -18.70 -10.90 12.77
C ASP A 93 -19.05 -10.59 11.30
N ASP A 94 -19.20 -11.64 10.48
CA ASP A 94 -19.57 -11.53 9.07
C ASP A 94 -21.03 -11.07 8.87
N GLY A 95 -21.89 -11.26 9.86
CA GLY A 95 -23.31 -10.88 9.81
C GLY A 95 -23.55 -9.37 9.92
N LYS A 96 -22.53 -8.59 10.31
CA LYS A 96 -22.58 -7.12 10.40
C LYS A 96 -22.05 -6.42 9.15
N VAL A 97 -21.50 -7.17 8.21
CA VAL A 97 -20.91 -6.60 7.01
C VAL A 97 -22.01 -6.36 5.98
N ALA A 98 -22.04 -5.14 5.46
CA ALA A 98 -22.94 -4.67 4.40
C ALA A 98 -22.86 -5.53 3.14
N SER A 99 -23.81 -5.35 2.24
CA SER A 99 -23.91 -6.09 0.98
C SER A 99 -22.86 -5.66 -0.05
N ASP A 100 -22.53 -6.51 -1.02
CA ASP A 100 -21.58 -6.18 -2.10
C ASP A 100 -21.98 -4.93 -2.89
N SER A 101 -23.29 -4.61 -2.92
CA SER A 101 -23.82 -3.43 -3.59
C SER A 101 -23.42 -2.13 -2.89
N GLU A 102 -23.31 -2.14 -1.57
CA GLU A 102 -22.93 -0.96 -0.77
C GLU A 102 -21.46 -0.63 -1.02
N PHE A 103 -20.58 -1.64 -0.93
CA PHE A 103 -19.17 -1.48 -1.30
C PHE A 103 -18.97 -0.95 -2.72
N ARG A 104 -19.80 -1.37 -3.69
CA ARG A 104 -19.75 -0.84 -5.07
C ARG A 104 -20.23 0.60 -5.17
N ALA A 105 -21.26 0.98 -4.41
CA ALA A 105 -21.68 2.38 -4.30
C ALA A 105 -20.54 3.25 -3.75
N SER A 106 -19.74 2.69 -2.83
CA SER A 106 -18.50 3.27 -2.29
C SER A 106 -17.27 3.07 -3.19
N LYS A 107 -17.49 2.85 -4.49
CA LYS A 107 -16.48 2.72 -5.57
C LYS A 107 -15.56 1.49 -5.49
N ALA A 108 -15.91 0.47 -4.73
CA ALA A 108 -15.23 -0.82 -4.87
C ALA A 108 -15.58 -1.44 -6.23
N THR A 109 -14.57 -1.98 -6.93
CA THR A 109 -14.77 -2.72 -8.19
C THR A 109 -15.48 -4.04 -7.94
N SER A 110 -15.13 -4.74 -6.85
CA SER A 110 -15.71 -6.02 -6.48
C SER A 110 -15.40 -6.36 -5.02
N VAL A 111 -16.16 -7.28 -4.44
CA VAL A 111 -15.97 -7.79 -3.08
C VAL A 111 -15.94 -9.31 -3.13
N VAL A 112 -14.97 -9.93 -2.46
CA VAL A 112 -14.84 -11.38 -2.34
C VAL A 112 -14.95 -11.75 -0.86
N ARG A 113 -15.82 -12.70 -0.52
CA ARG A 113 -16.11 -13.10 0.87
C ARG A 113 -15.76 -14.56 1.10
N HIS A 114 -14.99 -14.81 2.16
CA HIS A 114 -14.60 -16.14 2.64
C HIS A 114 -14.78 -16.21 4.16
N GLY A 115 -16.02 -16.36 4.60
CA GLY A 115 -16.37 -16.34 6.02
C GLY A 115 -16.01 -14.98 6.63
N LYS A 116 -15.06 -14.98 7.57
CA LYS A 116 -14.57 -13.78 8.25
C LYS A 116 -13.52 -12.99 7.47
N ALA A 117 -12.97 -13.57 6.40
CA ALA A 117 -12.01 -12.89 5.55
C ALA A 117 -12.74 -12.26 4.35
N ILE A 118 -12.59 -10.96 4.18
CA ILE A 118 -13.24 -10.16 3.15
C ILE A 118 -12.17 -9.45 2.34
N GLN A 119 -12.30 -9.47 1.01
CA GLN A 119 -11.42 -8.72 0.13
C GLN A 119 -12.23 -7.69 -0.64
N VAL A 120 -11.90 -6.42 -0.45
CA VAL A 120 -12.50 -5.30 -1.17
C VAL A 120 -11.52 -4.85 -2.25
N ILE A 121 -11.90 -4.98 -3.51
CA ILE A 121 -11.07 -4.60 -4.65
C ILE A 121 -11.34 -3.13 -4.96
N VAL A 122 -10.43 -2.25 -4.55
CA VAL A 122 -10.58 -0.78 -4.71
C VAL A 122 -9.92 -0.30 -6.01
N GLY A 123 -8.80 -0.92 -6.42
CA GLY A 123 -7.99 -0.47 -7.55
C GLY A 123 -6.72 0.26 -7.09
N LEU A 124 -6.19 1.16 -7.93
CA LEU A 124 -4.91 1.86 -7.66
C LEU A 124 -4.98 2.81 -6.46
N ASP A 125 -6.18 3.21 -6.04
CA ASP A 125 -6.43 4.14 -4.93
C ASP A 125 -6.33 3.47 -3.54
N VAL A 126 -5.95 2.19 -3.47
CA VAL A 126 -6.03 1.37 -2.25
C VAL A 126 -5.13 1.89 -1.12
N ALA A 127 -3.94 2.40 -1.46
CA ALA A 127 -2.98 2.90 -0.48
C ALA A 127 -3.52 4.17 0.21
N GLN A 128 -4.08 5.09 -0.58
CA GLN A 128 -4.66 6.34 -0.07
C GLN A 128 -5.88 6.06 0.80
N VAL A 129 -6.70 5.07 0.42
CA VAL A 129 -7.85 4.68 1.24
C VAL A 129 -7.41 4.02 2.55
N LEU A 130 -6.37 3.16 2.54
CA LEU A 130 -5.85 2.55 3.77
C LEU A 130 -5.32 3.63 4.73
N GLU A 131 -4.54 4.59 4.24
CA GLU A 131 -4.02 5.70 5.04
C GLU A 131 -5.17 6.44 5.75
N LYS A 132 -6.26 6.74 5.03
CA LYS A 132 -7.43 7.40 5.63
C LYS A 132 -8.22 6.51 6.58
N ILE A 133 -8.26 5.20 6.34
CA ILE A 133 -8.82 4.25 7.31
C ILE A 133 -7.98 4.27 8.60
N GLN A 134 -6.65 4.33 8.48
CA GLN A 134 -5.74 4.39 9.63
C GLN A 134 -5.94 5.69 10.43
N ASP A 135 -5.98 6.83 9.75
CA ASP A 135 -6.27 8.13 10.38
C ASP A 135 -7.61 8.12 11.16
N LEU A 136 -8.64 7.49 10.59
CA LEU A 136 -9.96 7.40 11.22
C LEU A 136 -10.02 6.38 12.37
N LEU A 137 -9.13 5.38 12.36
CA LEU A 137 -9.07 4.30 13.35
C LEU A 137 -7.99 4.51 14.41
N GLU A 138 -7.23 5.61 14.39
CA GLU A 138 -6.09 5.91 15.29
C GLU A 138 -6.44 5.84 16.80
N ASN A 139 -7.73 5.81 17.16
CA ASN A 139 -8.23 5.64 18.52
C ASN A 139 -8.92 4.27 18.79
N SER A 140 -8.78 3.30 17.89
CA SER A 140 -9.42 1.98 17.94
C SER A 140 -8.36 0.87 17.97
N ASP A 141 -8.56 -0.18 18.78
CA ASP A 141 -7.66 -1.35 18.92
C ASP A 141 -7.65 -2.26 17.66
N VAL A 142 -7.54 -1.70 16.45
CA VAL A 142 -7.57 -2.43 15.18
C VAL A 142 -6.14 -2.63 14.68
N ASN A 143 -5.79 -3.84 14.27
CA ASN A 143 -4.49 -4.12 13.67
C ASN A 143 -4.53 -3.70 12.19
N ILE A 144 -3.74 -2.70 11.81
CA ILE A 144 -3.73 -2.10 10.46
C ILE A 144 -2.32 -2.27 9.91
N SER A 145 -2.19 -3.00 8.81
CA SER A 145 -0.92 -3.27 8.13
C SER A 145 -1.01 -2.92 6.65
N SER A 146 0.10 -2.52 6.04
CA SER A 146 0.20 -2.32 4.59
C SER A 146 1.17 -3.37 4.03
N GLU A 147 0.69 -4.34 3.24
CA GLU A 147 1.58 -5.28 2.51
C GLU A 147 2.12 -4.64 1.22
N ALA A 148 1.62 -3.45 0.85
CA ALA A 148 2.08 -2.69 -0.32
C ALA A 148 2.35 -1.23 0.08
N ALA A 149 3.64 -0.96 0.35
CA ALA A 149 4.28 0.33 0.60
C ALA A 149 4.39 0.77 2.08
N GLU A 150 5.37 0.22 2.80
CA GLU A 150 6.55 1.03 3.15
C GLU A 150 7.44 1.08 1.90
N ASP A 151 7.05 1.92 0.95
CA ASP A 151 7.87 2.26 -0.20
C ASP A 151 7.73 3.77 -0.30
N ASN A 152 8.58 4.46 0.46
CA ASN A 152 8.87 5.86 0.19
C ASN A 152 9.63 5.92 -1.15
N SER A 153 9.02 5.49 -2.27
CA SER A 153 9.65 5.45 -3.60
C SER A 153 9.83 6.85 -4.20
N ASP A 154 9.27 7.89 -3.56
CA ASP A 154 9.57 9.29 -3.88
C ASP A 154 10.80 9.81 -3.13
N ASP A 155 11.33 9.04 -2.17
CA ASP A 155 12.62 9.34 -1.54
C ASP A 155 13.75 8.68 -2.36
N PRO A 156 14.63 9.45 -3.02
CA PRO A 156 15.77 8.91 -3.76
C PRO A 156 16.73 8.05 -2.91
N TYR A 157 16.61 8.10 -1.57
CA TYR A 157 17.42 7.32 -0.64
C TYR A 157 16.87 5.94 -0.34
N HIS A 158 15.58 5.66 -0.59
CA HIS A 158 14.96 4.37 -0.26
C HIS A 158 15.59 3.20 -1.04
N GLN A 159 15.65 3.30 -2.37
CA GLN A 159 16.27 2.25 -3.18
C GLN A 159 17.77 2.11 -2.89
N SER A 160 18.44 3.23 -2.62
CA SER A 160 19.87 3.27 -2.30
C SER A 160 20.18 2.64 -0.93
N ALA A 161 19.32 2.85 0.06
CA ALA A 161 19.42 2.26 1.39
C ALA A 161 19.24 0.74 1.39
N GLN A 162 18.45 0.18 0.45
CA GLN A 162 18.38 -1.28 0.28
C GLN A 162 19.74 -1.90 -0.07
N PHE A 163 20.53 -1.27 -0.94
CA PHE A 163 21.87 -1.77 -1.25
C PHE A 163 22.81 -1.72 -0.04
N ILE A 164 22.66 -0.71 0.81
CA ILE A 164 23.41 -0.62 2.07
C ILE A 164 23.00 -1.77 3.01
N LEU A 165 21.70 -2.06 3.13
CA LEU A 165 21.18 -3.18 3.91
C LEU A 165 21.65 -4.53 3.37
N ASP A 166 21.65 -4.73 2.05
CA ASP A 166 22.16 -5.96 1.43
C ASP A 166 23.63 -6.19 1.80
N SER A 167 24.46 -5.13 1.74
CA SER A 167 25.86 -5.20 2.15
C SER A 167 26.06 -5.37 3.66
N LEU A 168 25.04 -5.11 4.49
CA LEU A 168 25.05 -5.39 5.93
C LEU A 168 24.60 -6.82 6.26
N GLY A 169 24.23 -7.63 5.27
CA GLY A 169 23.68 -8.97 5.47
C GLY A 169 22.15 -8.99 5.58
N THR A 170 21.47 -8.04 4.93
CA THR A 170 20.00 -7.81 4.94
C THR A 170 19.43 -7.34 6.28
N HIS A 171 18.13 -7.01 6.32
CA HIS A 171 17.41 -6.58 7.53
C HIS A 171 17.53 -7.59 8.69
N THR A 172 17.69 -8.88 8.40
CA THR A 172 17.80 -9.92 9.44
C THR A 172 19.10 -9.87 10.25
N ASN A 173 20.16 -9.29 9.68
CA ASN A 173 21.46 -9.17 10.34
C ASN A 173 21.58 -7.86 11.14
N VAL A 174 20.70 -6.89 10.94
CA VAL A 174 20.75 -5.60 11.64
C VAL A 174 20.01 -5.69 12.97
N LYS A 175 20.63 -5.21 14.05
CA LYS A 175 20.09 -5.25 15.41
C LYS A 175 19.68 -3.87 15.95
N ASP A 176 20.46 -2.85 15.64
CA ASP A 176 20.26 -1.48 16.11
C ASP A 176 20.95 -0.52 15.14
N ILE A 177 20.38 0.65 14.91
CA ILE A 177 20.99 1.71 14.10
C ILE A 177 21.00 3.03 14.87
N LYS A 178 22.06 3.81 14.71
CA LYS A 178 22.21 5.12 15.34
C LYS A 178 22.83 6.11 14.40
N ASN A 179 22.24 7.30 14.35
CA ASN A 179 22.80 8.46 13.71
C ASN A 179 23.86 9.10 14.66
N THR A 180 25.13 9.15 14.25
CA THR A 180 26.24 9.69 15.06
C THR A 180 26.97 10.82 14.31
N ASP A 181 27.69 11.69 15.01
CA ASP A 181 28.46 12.77 14.36
C ASP A 181 29.48 12.28 13.31
N ASN A 182 29.83 10.99 13.35
CA ASN A 182 30.84 10.36 12.51
C ASN A 182 30.28 9.38 11.47
N GLY A 183 28.96 9.30 11.27
CA GLY A 183 28.34 8.35 10.35
C GLY A 183 27.10 7.64 10.92
N ILE A 184 26.52 6.76 10.11
CA ILE A 184 25.50 5.80 10.53
C ILE A 184 26.20 4.64 11.24
N SER A 185 25.93 4.44 12.53
CA SER A 185 26.44 3.31 13.31
C SER A 185 25.38 2.20 13.30
N VAL A 186 25.71 1.07 12.68
CA VAL A 186 24.87 -0.12 12.57
C VAL A 186 25.45 -1.22 13.45
N THR A 187 24.68 -1.70 14.41
CA THR A 187 25.01 -2.90 15.18
C THR A 187 24.45 -4.12 14.45
N VAL A 188 25.30 -5.05 14.06
CA VAL A 188 24.92 -6.29 13.37
C VAL A 188 24.98 -7.50 14.31
N ASN A 189 24.21 -8.54 14.01
CA ASN A 189 24.21 -9.81 14.74
C ASN A 189 25.44 -10.65 14.42
N ASP A 190 25.82 -10.68 13.14
CA ASP A 190 26.93 -11.46 12.60
C ASP A 190 27.81 -10.60 11.67
N PRO A 191 29.04 -10.27 12.09
CA PRO A 191 29.94 -9.45 11.28
C PRO A 191 30.49 -10.19 10.06
N GLU A 192 30.41 -11.53 9.97
CA GLU A 192 30.88 -12.29 8.81
C GLU A 192 29.94 -12.14 7.59
N GLN A 193 28.71 -11.70 7.82
CA GLN A 193 27.72 -11.43 6.76
C GLN A 193 27.81 -10.01 6.20
N VAL A 194 28.64 -9.15 6.81
CA VAL A 194 28.87 -7.78 6.35
C VAL A 194 29.91 -7.81 5.23
N ASP A 195 29.57 -7.19 4.11
CA ASP A 195 30.47 -7.03 2.97
C ASP A 195 31.71 -6.20 3.34
N SER A 196 32.76 -6.33 2.54
CA SER A 196 33.98 -5.54 2.70
C SER A 196 33.76 -4.05 2.46
N GLU A 197 34.59 -3.19 3.05
CA GLU A 197 34.55 -1.72 2.83
C GLU A 197 34.60 -1.35 1.32
N GLU A 198 35.38 -2.08 0.52
CA GLU A 198 35.46 -1.85 -0.93
C GLU A 198 34.12 -2.08 -1.63
N SER A 199 33.35 -3.08 -1.19
CA SER A 199 32.01 -3.37 -1.71
C SER A 199 31.06 -2.21 -1.45
N PHE A 200 31.05 -1.66 -0.23
CA PHE A 200 30.23 -0.50 0.12
C PHE A 200 30.58 0.73 -0.72
N ILE A 201 31.86 1.04 -0.88
CA ILE A 201 32.30 2.18 -1.69
C ILE A 201 31.93 1.98 -3.17
N SER A 202 31.94 0.74 -3.66
CA SER A 202 31.57 0.42 -5.05
C SER A 202 30.09 0.64 -5.39
N LEU A 203 29.23 0.86 -4.39
CA LEU A 203 27.81 1.16 -4.61
C LEU A 203 27.56 2.55 -5.22
N ASP A 204 28.57 3.43 -5.27
CA ASP A 204 28.50 4.80 -5.82
C ASP A 204 27.42 5.68 -5.16
N LEU A 205 27.12 5.40 -3.88
CA LEU A 205 26.09 6.10 -3.10
C LEU A 205 26.62 7.33 -2.33
N GLY A 206 27.85 7.76 -2.62
CA GLY A 206 28.52 8.82 -1.85
C GLY A 206 29.08 8.35 -0.50
N ILE A 207 29.30 7.04 -0.33
CA ILE A 207 29.99 6.47 0.84
C ILE A 207 31.47 6.82 0.77
N LYS A 208 31.97 7.53 1.79
CA LYS A 208 33.37 7.98 1.90
C LYS A 208 34.25 6.95 2.58
N GLN A 209 33.71 6.27 3.58
CA GLN A 209 34.45 5.32 4.41
C GLN A 209 33.47 4.38 5.14
N VAL A 210 33.88 3.13 5.31
CA VAL A 210 33.16 2.17 6.17
C VAL A 210 34.13 1.54 7.15
N LYS A 211 33.85 1.69 8.45
CA LYS A 211 34.66 1.09 9.51
C LYS A 211 33.91 -0.05 10.16
N ILE A 212 34.46 -1.26 10.06
CA ILE A 212 33.92 -2.47 10.68
C ILE A 212 34.75 -2.77 11.93
N ASP A 213 34.13 -2.73 13.11
CA ASP A 213 34.75 -3.02 14.41
C ASP A 213 33.92 -4.07 15.16
N GLY A 214 34.22 -5.35 14.88
CA GLY A 214 33.41 -6.47 15.34
C GLY A 214 31.97 -6.32 14.85
N ASN A 215 31.01 -6.32 15.78
CA ASN A 215 29.59 -6.20 15.49
C ASN A 215 29.12 -4.76 15.18
N ASN A 216 29.99 -3.76 15.21
CA ASN A 216 29.59 -2.38 14.91
C ASN A 216 30.18 -1.92 13.58
N VAL A 217 29.33 -1.45 12.68
CA VAL A 217 29.68 -0.95 11.36
C VAL A 217 29.36 0.54 11.31
N ILE A 218 30.34 1.37 11.01
CA ILE A 218 30.16 2.83 10.89
C ILE A 218 30.30 3.21 9.42
N ILE A 219 29.21 3.73 8.84
CA ILE A 219 29.13 4.13 7.44
C ILE A 219 29.15 5.66 7.35
N GLN A 220 30.16 6.22 6.71
CA GLN A 220 30.27 7.66 6.43
C GLN A 220 29.73 7.96 5.03
N ILE A 221 28.64 8.71 4.95
CA ILE A 221 27.94 9.03 3.70
C ILE A 221 27.53 10.51 3.67
N GLU A 222 27.49 11.14 2.49
CA GLU A 222 27.25 12.59 2.37
C GLU A 222 25.86 13.05 2.83
N GLN A 223 24.85 12.18 2.72
CA GLN A 223 23.44 12.46 3.05
C GLN A 223 22.98 11.56 4.19
N GLN A 224 23.76 11.60 5.27
CA GLN A 224 23.66 10.68 6.40
C GLN A 224 22.27 10.63 7.04
N ASN A 225 21.58 11.76 7.18
CA ASN A 225 20.28 11.78 7.86
C ASN A 225 19.23 11.10 7.00
N GLU A 226 19.23 11.40 5.71
CA GLU A 226 18.27 10.85 4.77
C GLU A 226 18.47 9.34 4.58
N TYR A 227 19.72 8.88 4.51
CA TYR A 227 20.04 7.45 4.50
C TYR A 227 19.72 6.78 5.83
N PHE A 228 19.89 7.46 6.96
CA PHE A 228 19.52 6.92 8.27
C PHE A 228 18.00 6.71 8.37
N ASP A 229 17.21 7.73 8.03
CA ASP A 229 15.75 7.67 8.05
C ASP A 229 15.24 6.58 7.09
N ALA A 230 15.84 6.45 5.91
CA ALA A 230 15.49 5.42 4.94
C ALA A 230 15.85 4.00 5.41
N ILE A 231 16.99 3.81 6.07
CA ILE A 231 17.35 2.50 6.65
C ILE A 231 16.45 2.19 7.85
N GLU A 232 16.14 3.17 8.70
CA GLU A 232 15.24 3.01 9.86
C GLU A 232 13.85 2.57 9.43
N ALA A 233 13.33 3.15 8.35
CA ALA A 233 12.03 2.79 7.79
C ALA A 233 11.97 1.38 7.17
N MET A 234 13.10 0.67 7.02
CA MET A 234 13.17 -0.67 6.43
C MET A 234 13.44 -1.80 7.44
N LEU A 235 13.70 -1.45 8.70
CA LEU A 235 14.07 -2.37 9.78
C LEU A 235 12.89 -2.71 10.68
#